data_AF-A0A450ZGR1-F1
#
_entry.id   AF-A0A450ZGR1-F1
#
_cell.length_a   1.000
_cell.length_b   1.000
_cell.length_c   1.000
_cell.angle_alpha   90.00
_cell.angle_beta   90.00
_cell.angle_gamma   90.00
#
_symmetry.space_group_name_H-M   'P 1'
#
loop_
_entity.id
_entity.type
_entity.pdbx_description
1 polymer ?
#
loop_
_entity_poly.entity_id
_entity_poly.type
_entity_poly.pdbx_seq_one_letter_code
_entity_poly.pdbx_strand_id
1 'polypeptide(L)' 'MRKAFKNVKRNQGAAGMDKVSIQMFEANLEENLDSSMRDLKTRDTFQPKPLRRILVGKGEAPATPSPLPRGGQFPPFTDV' A
#
# COMPACT_ATOMS: atom_id res chain seq x y z
N MET A 1 1.50 11.71 11.67
CA MET A 1 2.23 11.46 10.40
C MET A 1 3.56 10.74 10.56
N ARG A 2 4.51 11.19 11.40
CA ARG A 2 5.83 10.52 11.56
C ARG A 2 5.78 9.03 11.93
N LYS A 3 4.89 8.60 12.84
CA LYS A 3 4.73 7.18 13.22
C LYS A 3 4.25 6.33 12.03
N ALA A 4 3.34 6.86 11.22
CA ALA A 4 2.85 6.18 10.02
C ALA A 4 3.95 6.04 8.96
N PHE A 5 4.73 7.11 8.73
CA PHE A 5 5.87 7.08 7.82
C PHE A 5 6.92 6.02 8.20
N LYS A 6 7.23 5.88 9.50
CA LYS A 6 8.14 4.83 9.99
C LYS A 6 7.65 3.41 9.65
N ASN A 7 6.34 3.18 9.68
CA ASN A 7 5.78 1.88 9.31
C ASN A 7 5.90 1.62 7.81
N VAL A 8 5.62 2.62 6.96
CA VAL A 8 5.80 2.51 5.51
C VAL A 8 7.26 2.25 5.14
N LYS A 9 8.21 2.96 5.77
CA LYS A 9 9.64 2.73 5.57
C LYS A 9 10.08 1.31 5.90
N ARG A 10 9.55 0.74 6.99
CA ARG A 10 9.87 -0.65 7.40
C ARG A 10 9.40 -1.70 6.40
N ASN A 11 8.30 -1.43 5.69
CA ASN A 11 7.77 -2.38 4.70
C ASN A 11 8.64 -2.49 3.45
N GLN A 12 9.57 -1.54 3.22
CA GLN A 12 10.51 -1.54 2.09
C GLN A 12 9.82 -1.76 0.72
N GLY A 13 8.58 -1.28 0.59
CA GLY A 13 7.77 -1.47 -0.60
C GLY A 13 8.33 -0.74 -1.82
N ALA A 14 8.02 -1.26 -3.00
CA ALA A 14 8.34 -0.59 -4.26
C ALA A 14 7.57 0.74 -4.40
N ALA A 15 8.12 1.66 -5.19
CA ALA A 15 7.47 2.93 -5.51
C ALA A 15 6.07 2.70 -6.11
N GLY A 16 5.13 3.58 -5.71
CA GLY A 16 3.74 3.54 -6.14
C GLY A 16 3.53 3.99 -7.59
N MET A 17 2.28 4.30 -7.94
CA MET A 17 1.93 4.84 -9.26
C MET A 17 2.60 6.19 -9.54
N ASP A 18 2.84 6.98 -8.50
CA ASP A 18 3.51 8.29 -8.57
C ASP A 18 5.02 8.21 -8.80
N LYS A 19 5.59 6.99 -8.82
CA LYS A 19 7.04 6.75 -8.98
C LYS A 19 7.91 7.40 -7.90
N VAL A 20 7.31 7.83 -6.78
CA VAL A 20 8.05 8.39 -5.66
C VAL A 20 8.56 7.24 -4.79
N SER A 21 9.89 7.13 -4.66
CA SER A 21 10.50 6.15 -3.76
C SER A 21 10.52 6.67 -2.32
N ILE A 22 10.68 5.77 -1.36
CA ILE A 22 10.83 6.15 0.06
C ILE A 22 12.04 7.07 0.24
N GLN A 23 13.15 6.84 -0.47
CA GLN A 23 14.34 7.67 -0.41
C GLN A 23 14.08 9.10 -0.93
N MET A 24 13.36 9.24 -2.05
CA MET A 24 12.97 10.56 -2.57
C MET A 24 12.05 11.28 -1.60
N PHE A 25 11.13 10.56 -0.97
CA PHE A 25 10.24 11.13 0.03
C PHE A 25 10.99 11.61 1.28
N GLU A 26 12.05 10.89 1.69
CA GLU A 26 12.88 11.27 2.85
C GLU A 26 13.74 12.52 2.62
N ALA A 27 14.14 12.80 1.38
CA ALA A 27 14.96 13.97 1.07
C ALA A 27 14.30 15.28 1.55
N ASN A 28 12.96 15.37 1.41
CA ASN A 28 12.15 16.52 1.84
C ASN A 28 11.08 16.10 2.86
N LEU A 29 11.47 15.34 3.88
CA LEU A 29 10.55 14.66 4.78
C LEU A 29 9.50 15.57 5.43
N GLU A 30 9.90 16.73 5.93
CA GLU A 30 9.02 17.61 6.71
C GLU A 30 7.91 18.22 5.83
N GLU A 31 8.28 18.79 4.68
CA GLU A 31 7.35 19.36 3.71
C GLU A 31 6.37 18.33 3.13
N ASN A 32 6.87 17.11 2.88
CA ASN A 32 6.05 16.02 2.37
C ASN A 32 5.02 15.54 3.41
N LEU A 33 5.40 15.49 4.69
CA LEU A 33 4.49 15.12 5.79
C LEU A 33 3.43 16.21 6.01
N ASP A 34 3.82 17.48 5.93
CA ASP A 34 2.90 18.61 6.06
C ASP A 34 1.90 18.66 4.91
N SER A 35 2.36 18.46 3.67
CA SER A 35 1.49 18.39 2.50
C SER A 35 0.47 17.25 2.64
N SER A 36 0.95 16.05 2.99
CA SER A 36 0.07 14.89 3.24
C SER A 36 -0.96 15.16 4.35
N MET A 37 -0.56 15.87 5.40
CA MET A 37 -1.45 16.22 6.51
C MET A 37 -2.51 17.24 6.10
N ARG A 38 -2.16 18.22 5.25
CA ARG A 38 -3.11 19.20 4.71
C ARG A 38 -4.12 18.54 3.80
N ASP A 39 -3.67 17.69 2.89
CA ASP A 39 -4.54 16.98 1.96
C ASP A 39 -5.56 16.12 2.72
N LEU A 40 -5.10 15.39 3.76
CA LEU A 40 -5.98 14.54 4.57
C LEU A 40 -6.94 15.31 5.49
N LYS A 41 -6.56 16.52 5.94
CA LYS A 41 -7.41 17.36 6.80
C LYS A 41 -8.47 18.13 6.01
N THR A 42 -8.23 18.36 4.73
CA THR A 42 -9.17 19.04 3.85
C THR A 42 -10.29 18.07 3.50
N ARG A 43 -11.44 18.18 4.19
CA ARG A 43 -12.62 17.31 3.98
C ARG A 43 -12.97 17.24 2.49
N ASP A 44 -13.26 16.02 2.03
CA ASP A 44 -13.75 15.66 0.69
C ASP A 44 -12.81 15.95 -0.50
N THR A 45 -11.58 16.41 -0.28
CA THR A 45 -10.62 16.69 -1.36
C THR A 45 -9.56 15.62 -1.55
N PHE A 46 -9.29 14.80 -0.53
CA PHE A 46 -8.31 13.73 -0.64
C PHE A 46 -8.85 12.60 -1.51
N GLN A 47 -8.41 12.54 -2.76
CA GLN A 47 -8.68 11.41 -3.65
C GLN A 47 -7.49 10.44 -3.63
N PRO A 48 -7.65 9.23 -3.09
CA PRO A 48 -6.57 8.26 -3.08
C PRO A 48 -6.25 7.83 -4.52
N LYS A 49 -4.96 7.84 -4.86
CA LYS A 49 -4.51 7.38 -6.17
C LYS A 49 -4.80 5.89 -6.34
N PRO A 50 -5.19 5.45 -7.55
CA PRO A 50 -5.42 4.04 -7.81
C PRO A 50 -4.16 3.21 -7.58
N LEU A 51 -4.35 1.96 -7.13
CA LEU A 51 -3.24 1.05 -6.84
C LEU A 51 -2.53 0.62 -8.14
N ARG A 52 -1.21 0.48 -8.08
CA ARG A 52 -0.42 -0.08 -9.18
C ARG A 52 -0.63 -1.59 -9.26
N ARG A 53 -1.28 -2.08 -10.33
CA ARG A 53 -1.39 -3.53 -10.60
C ARG A 53 -0.02 -4.06 -11.02
N ILE A 54 0.48 -5.04 -10.26
CA ILE A 54 1.69 -5.78 -10.59
C ILE A 54 1.29 -7.25 -10.62
N LEU A 55 1.67 -7.96 -11.68
CA LEU A 55 1.53 -9.41 -11.73
C LEU A 55 2.57 -10.01 -10.77
N VAL A 56 2.12 -10.42 -9.59
CA VAL A 56 2.96 -11.14 -8.63
C VAL A 56 2.77 -12.63 -8.89
N GLY A 57 3.80 -13.29 -9.42
CA GLY A 57 3.84 -14.74 -9.49
C GLY A 57 3.78 -15.30 -8.06
N LYS A 58 2.71 -15.99 -7.72
CA LYS A 58 2.63 -16.69 -6.44
C LYS A 58 3.56 -17.90 -6.56
N GLY A 59 4.73 -17.84 -5.91
CA GLY A 59 5.63 -18.99 -5.85
C GLY A 59 4.91 -20.21 -5.30
N GLU A 60 5.37 -21.41 -5.67
CA GLU A 60 4.90 -22.66 -5.07
C GLU A 60 5.22 -22.63 -3.58
N ALA A 61 4.24 -22.25 -2.76
CA ALA A 61 4.39 -22.30 -1.32
C ALA A 61 4.42 -23.78 -0.88
N PRO A 62 5.41 -24.21 -0.07
CA PRO A 62 5.29 -25.46 0.67
C PRO A 62 3.99 -25.41 1.45
N ALA A 63 3.23 -26.50 1.41
CA ALA A 63 1.88 -26.55 1.93
C ALA A 63 1.85 -26.39 3.45
N THR A 64 1.80 -25.16 3.95
CA THR A 64 1.22 -24.89 5.26
C THR A 64 -0.27 -25.24 5.19
N PRO A 65 -0.83 -25.97 6.17
CA PRO A 65 -2.26 -26.29 6.17
C PRO A 65 -3.05 -25.00 6.33
N SER A 66 -3.44 -24.43 5.20
CA SER A 66 -4.43 -23.36 5.15
C SER A 66 -5.81 -24.02 5.20
N PRO A 67 -6.79 -23.47 5.93
CA PRO A 67 -8.16 -23.96 5.90
C PRO A 67 -8.83 -23.76 4.52
N LEU A 68 -8.18 -23.07 3.59
CA LEU A 68 -8.64 -22.89 2.22
C LEU A 68 -8.03 -23.97 1.30
N PRO A 69 -8.85 -24.65 0.47
CA PRO A 69 -8.36 -25.66 -0.44
C PRO A 69 -7.41 -25.06 -1.49
N ARG A 70 -6.32 -25.77 -1.80
CA ARG A 70 -5.38 -25.39 -2.87
C ARG A 70 -6.14 -25.33 -4.20
N GLY A 71 -6.20 -24.16 -4.81
CA GLY A 71 -6.98 -23.91 -6.04
C GLY A 71 -8.36 -23.28 -5.81
N GLY A 72 -8.73 -22.96 -4.57
CA GLY A 72 -9.99 -22.26 -4.29
C GLY A 72 -9.99 -20.84 -4.87
N GLN A 73 -10.82 -20.64 -5.90
CA GLN A 73 -11.23 -19.31 -6.32
C GLN A 73 -11.85 -18.59 -5.11
N PHE A 74 -11.36 -17.39 -4.79
CA PHE A 74 -11.98 -16.56 -3.75
C PHE A 74 -13.49 -16.47 -4.07
N PRO A 75 -14.38 -16.80 -3.12
CA PRO A 75 -15.80 -16.61 -3.37
C PRO A 75 -16.02 -15.15 -3.77
N PRO A 76 -16.88 -14.86 -4.77
CA PRO A 76 -17.21 -13.48 -5.08
C PRO A 76 -17.70 -12.83 -3.79
N PHE A 77 -17.17 -11.64 -3.50
CA PHE A 77 -17.71 -10.81 -2.42
C PHE A 77 -19.15 -10.50 -2.79
N THR A 78 -20.09 -11.27 -2.27
CA THR A 78 -21.48 -10.86 -2.24
C THR A 78 -21.59 -9.86 -1.11
N ASP A 79 -21.84 -8.60 -1.47
CA ASP A 79 -22.25 -7.60 -0.49
C ASP A 79 -23.49 -8.11 0.26
N VAL A 80 -23.46 -7.97 1.59
CA VAL A 80 -24.55 -8.30 2.51
C VAL A 80 -25.73 -7.37 2.27
#